data_AF-A0A3E0MSK4-F1
#
_entry.id   AF-A0A3E0MSK4-F1
#
_cell.length_a   1.000
_cell.length_b   1.000
_cell.length_c   1.000
_cell.angle_alpha   90.00
_cell.angle_beta   90.00
_cell.angle_gamma   90.00
#
_symmetry.space_group_name_H-M   'P 1'
#
loop_
_entity.id
_entity.type
_entity.pdbx_description
1 polymer ?
#
loop_
_entity_poly.entity_id
_entity_poly.type
_entity_poly.pdbx_seq_one_letter_code
_entity_poly.pdbx_strand_id
1 'polypeptide(L)'
;DFIGSIIQNDSTRVSFNVHYEENVLTFYNGVQESFEVALSGEDTLRGTFPVFASDLWLVATEDGYKGEYYRTDANNYRLPLELVPGRMTYEQSPSEFSSQYAITRYIGDQEKPALLQLSKKEGVLVGTIATSTGDSRFMTGYEVEGGFELMGFDGRFIYKVSAEVADGNIEGHVWAGMTGYYTFSGTADEGAVLENPEEMSKLREDYTHIEWHLPGLNGDTVHFDSRTITKPTILAIQGSWCPNCMDEGRVLDQYYREFEGAIDVYGLSYEYSGTLEKATAAVQKMERDLGTSFPMVIATYGPKQDRNAVLPLEQIRSYPTSIMLDHQGNVVKIHTGFYGPSTKEYETYVKETREELEALVAKANG
;
A
#
# COMPACT_ATOMS: atom_id res chain seq x y z
N ASP A 1 -10.66 -20.23 15.73
CA ASP A 1 -11.20 -19.49 14.58
C ASP A 1 -12.26 -18.52 15.02
N PHE A 2 -12.16 -17.29 14.52
CA PHE A 2 -13.08 -16.19 14.75
C PHE A 2 -13.40 -15.51 13.41
N ILE A 3 -14.62 -14.98 13.34
CA ILE A 3 -14.97 -13.92 12.38
C ILE A 3 -14.62 -12.61 13.07
N GLY A 4 -13.60 -11.94 12.57
CA GLY A 4 -13.25 -10.57 12.97
C GLY A 4 -14.09 -9.56 12.21
N SER A 5 -14.48 -8.48 12.87
CA SER A 5 -15.19 -7.36 12.25
C SER A 5 -14.68 -6.02 12.75
N ILE A 6 -14.26 -5.14 11.84
CA ILE A 6 -14.06 -3.72 12.12
C ILE A 6 -15.34 -2.97 11.75
N ILE A 7 -15.96 -2.32 12.74
CA ILE A 7 -17.21 -1.59 12.56
C ILE A 7 -16.88 -0.17 12.08
N GLN A 8 -17.20 0.16 10.83
CA GLN A 8 -16.92 1.48 10.25
C GLN A 8 -18.01 2.50 10.62
N ASN A 9 -19.26 2.07 10.70
CA ASN A 9 -20.42 2.87 11.11
C ASN A 9 -21.60 1.94 11.49
N ASP A 10 -22.77 2.52 11.79
CA ASP A 10 -23.97 1.80 12.24
C ASP A 10 -24.47 0.71 11.27
N SER A 11 -24.16 0.82 9.97
CA SER A 11 -24.62 -0.12 8.93
C SER A 11 -23.50 -0.86 8.20
N THR A 12 -22.23 -0.49 8.42
CA THR A 12 -21.10 -0.96 7.62
C THR A 12 -20.00 -1.55 8.51
N ARG A 13 -19.56 -2.75 8.15
CA ARG A 13 -18.41 -3.43 8.76
C ARG A 13 -17.56 -4.11 7.70
N VAL A 14 -16.27 -4.24 7.97
CA VAL A 14 -15.34 -5.07 7.20
C VAL A 14 -15.06 -6.31 8.03
N SER A 15 -15.39 -7.47 7.45
CA SER A 15 -15.22 -8.77 8.12
C SER A 15 -14.12 -9.60 7.47
N PHE A 16 -13.41 -10.36 8.29
CA PHE A 16 -12.29 -11.21 7.88
C PHE A 16 -12.15 -12.41 8.81
N ASN A 17 -11.48 -13.45 8.35
CA ASN A 17 -11.15 -14.60 9.18
C ASN A 17 -9.96 -14.27 10.09
N VAL A 18 -10.02 -14.74 11.34
CA VAL A 18 -8.92 -14.63 12.31
C VAL A 18 -8.73 -15.97 13.01
N HIS A 19 -7.49 -16.45 13.08
CA HIS A 19 -7.11 -17.55 13.95
C HIS A 19 -6.40 -17.00 15.19
N TYR A 20 -6.69 -17.56 16.37
CA TYR A 20 -6.06 -17.15 17.62
C TYR A 20 -5.47 -18.39 18.31
N GLU A 21 -4.16 -18.40 18.47
CA GLU A 21 -3.40 -19.48 19.11
C GLU A 21 -2.17 -18.89 19.80
N GLU A 22 -1.84 -19.38 21.00
CA GLU A 22 -0.62 -19.00 21.74
C GLU A 22 -0.30 -17.48 21.80
N ASN A 23 -1.30 -16.65 22.06
CA ASN A 23 -1.18 -15.18 22.07
C ASN A 23 -0.84 -14.55 20.71
N VAL A 24 -1.09 -15.22 19.60
CA VAL A 24 -0.92 -14.69 18.24
C VAL A 24 -2.24 -14.71 17.51
N LEU A 25 -2.61 -13.57 16.91
CA LEU A 25 -3.71 -13.49 15.96
C LEU A 25 -3.17 -13.58 14.54
N THR A 26 -3.57 -14.60 13.80
CA THR A 26 -3.34 -14.68 12.35
C THR A 26 -4.57 -14.14 11.64
N PHE A 27 -4.44 -12.97 11.02
CA PHE A 27 -5.46 -12.35 10.20
C PHE A 27 -5.36 -12.87 8.77
N TYR A 28 -6.50 -13.17 8.15
CA TYR A 28 -6.58 -13.54 6.74
C TYR A 28 -7.31 -12.43 5.98
N ASN A 29 -6.58 -11.71 5.12
CA ASN A 29 -7.18 -10.75 4.20
C ASN A 29 -7.72 -11.50 2.97
N GLY A 30 -8.90 -12.09 3.18
CA GLY A 30 -9.54 -12.94 2.19
C GLY A 30 -8.73 -14.17 1.84
N VAL A 31 -8.60 -14.46 0.53
CA VAL A 31 -7.84 -15.61 -0.01
C VAL A 31 -6.43 -15.23 -0.48
N GLN A 32 -6.01 -13.98 -0.28
CA GLN A 32 -4.80 -13.44 -0.90
C GLN A 32 -3.59 -13.42 0.01
N GLU A 33 -3.75 -12.88 1.22
CA GLU A 33 -2.65 -12.69 2.16
C GLU A 33 -3.07 -12.99 3.60
N SER A 34 -2.09 -13.27 4.45
CA SER A 34 -2.26 -13.36 5.90
C SER A 34 -1.11 -12.66 6.60
N PHE A 35 -1.37 -12.15 7.79
CA PHE A 35 -0.36 -11.53 8.64
C PHE A 35 -0.65 -11.81 10.12
N GLU A 36 0.39 -11.79 10.93
CA GLU A 36 0.32 -12.13 12.35
C GLU A 36 0.45 -10.90 13.24
N VAL A 37 -0.29 -10.89 14.34
CA VAL A 37 -0.19 -9.90 15.40
C VAL A 37 0.05 -10.63 16.71
N ALA A 38 1.26 -10.48 17.25
CA ALA A 38 1.56 -10.94 18.60
C ALA A 38 0.82 -10.07 19.63
N LEU A 39 0.19 -10.73 20.59
CA LEU A 39 -0.56 -10.12 21.68
C LEU A 39 0.20 -10.18 22.99
N SER A 40 -0.02 -9.17 23.82
CA SER A 40 0.50 -9.07 25.19
C SER A 40 -0.56 -8.56 26.15
N GLY A 41 -0.46 -8.94 27.43
CA GLY A 41 -1.41 -8.58 28.49
C GLY A 41 -2.18 -9.78 29.04
N GLU A 42 -2.83 -9.58 30.19
CA GLU A 42 -3.64 -10.62 30.85
C GLU A 42 -5.14 -10.31 30.67
N ASP A 43 -5.64 -9.24 31.30
CA ASP A 43 -7.06 -8.85 31.22
C ASP A 43 -7.42 -8.11 29.92
N THR A 44 -6.44 -7.42 29.33
CA THR A 44 -6.58 -6.70 28.08
C THR A 44 -5.41 -7.06 27.19
N LEU A 45 -5.70 -7.79 26.13
CA LEU A 45 -4.75 -8.17 25.11
C LEU A 45 -4.48 -6.97 24.21
N ARG A 46 -3.22 -6.71 23.88
CA ARG A 46 -2.80 -5.62 23.00
C ARG A 46 -1.79 -6.12 21.98
N GLY A 47 -1.89 -5.62 20.76
CA GLY A 47 -0.96 -5.96 19.68
C GLY A 47 -0.80 -4.81 18.70
N THR A 48 0.27 -4.88 17.91
CA THR A 48 0.60 -3.91 16.87
C THR A 48 0.64 -4.61 15.53
N PHE A 49 -0.04 -4.05 14.53
CA PHE A 49 -0.06 -4.63 13.18
C PHE A 49 1.32 -4.53 12.53
N PRO A 50 1.75 -5.52 11.73
CA PRO A 50 3.01 -5.46 11.00
C PRO A 50 3.09 -4.23 10.09
N VAL A 51 4.30 -3.69 9.95
CA VAL A 51 4.66 -2.50 9.16
C VAL A 51 4.05 -1.19 9.66
N PHE A 52 2.74 -1.13 9.83
CA PHE A 52 2.01 0.11 10.02
C PHE A 52 1.98 0.62 11.47
N ALA A 53 1.70 1.92 11.61
CA ALA A 53 1.43 2.60 12.87
C ALA A 53 -0.03 2.41 13.30
N SER A 54 -0.44 1.17 13.44
CA SER A 54 -1.78 0.75 13.86
C SER A 54 -1.68 -0.38 14.88
N ASP A 55 -2.62 -0.34 15.81
CA ASP A 55 -2.65 -1.23 16.96
C ASP A 55 -4.07 -1.74 17.18
N LEU A 56 -4.17 -2.75 18.02
CA LEU A 56 -5.43 -3.23 18.56
C LEU A 56 -5.35 -3.45 20.07
N TRP A 57 -6.51 -3.39 20.72
CA TRP A 57 -6.70 -4.00 22.02
C TRP A 57 -7.98 -4.84 22.03
N LEU A 58 -8.02 -5.89 22.86
CA LEU A 58 -9.13 -6.83 22.99
C LEU A 58 -9.32 -7.23 24.45
N VAL A 59 -10.57 -7.43 24.85
CA VAL A 59 -10.99 -7.99 26.14
C VAL A 59 -11.89 -9.18 25.85
N ALA A 60 -11.68 -10.29 26.57
CA ALA A 60 -12.50 -11.49 26.45
C ALA A 60 -13.95 -11.21 26.90
N THR A 61 -14.90 -11.82 26.21
CA THR A 61 -16.32 -11.80 26.55
C THR A 61 -16.85 -13.24 26.59
N GLU A 62 -18.12 -13.43 26.97
CA GLU A 62 -18.75 -14.77 26.92
C GLU A 62 -18.78 -15.34 25.49
N ASP A 63 -18.84 -14.47 24.48
CA ASP A 63 -19.04 -14.82 23.07
C ASP A 63 -17.83 -14.46 22.18
N GLY A 64 -16.62 -14.38 22.74
CA GLY A 64 -15.39 -14.09 21.99
C GLY A 64 -14.60 -12.92 22.55
N TYR A 65 -14.31 -11.91 21.72
CA TYR A 65 -13.54 -10.72 22.13
C TYR A 65 -14.14 -9.43 21.59
N LYS A 66 -13.98 -8.36 22.36
CA LYS A 66 -14.32 -6.99 21.94
C LYS A 66 -13.18 -6.03 22.25
N GLY A 67 -13.00 -5.03 21.40
CA GLY A 67 -12.10 -3.92 21.66
C GLY A 67 -12.05 -2.94 20.50
N GLU A 68 -10.86 -2.45 20.17
CA GLU A 68 -10.68 -1.44 19.13
C GLU A 68 -9.47 -1.71 18.25
N TYR A 69 -9.61 -1.36 16.98
CA TYR A 69 -8.52 -1.00 16.09
C TYR A 69 -8.27 0.51 16.20
N TYR A 70 -7.01 0.94 16.25
CA TYR A 70 -6.69 2.37 16.25
C TYR A 70 -5.37 2.66 15.54
N ARG A 71 -5.22 3.90 15.06
CA ARG A 71 -3.99 4.38 14.43
C ARG A 71 -3.24 5.30 15.38
N THR A 72 -1.94 5.07 15.52
CA THR A 72 -1.07 5.90 16.37
C THR A 72 -0.48 7.09 15.61
N ASP A 73 -0.55 7.07 14.28
CA ASP A 73 -0.15 8.16 13.38
C ASP A 73 -1.30 9.13 13.04
N ALA A 74 -2.49 8.95 13.62
CA ALA A 74 -3.67 9.77 13.34
C ALA A 74 -4.42 10.15 14.63
N ASN A 75 -4.84 11.41 14.70
CA ASN A 75 -5.62 11.90 15.84
C ASN A 75 -7.03 11.30 15.81
N ASN A 76 -7.46 10.74 16.96
CA ASN A 76 -8.82 10.23 17.18
C ASN A 76 -9.29 9.18 16.15
N TYR A 77 -8.37 8.41 15.58
CA TYR A 77 -8.73 7.32 14.68
C TYR A 77 -8.88 6.02 15.48
N ARG A 78 -10.13 5.65 15.78
CA ARG A 78 -10.48 4.42 16.51
C ARG A 78 -11.73 3.82 15.90
N LEU A 79 -11.73 2.51 15.72
CA LEU A 79 -12.88 1.75 15.21
C LEU A 79 -13.11 0.53 16.11
N PRO A 80 -14.36 0.22 16.49
CA PRO A 80 -14.67 -1.00 17.22
C PRO A 80 -14.20 -2.24 16.45
N LEU A 81 -13.59 -3.17 17.17
CA LEU A 81 -13.14 -4.46 16.67
C LEU A 81 -13.82 -5.57 17.50
N GLU A 82 -14.47 -6.50 16.83
CA GLU A 82 -15.12 -7.65 17.46
C GLU A 82 -14.57 -8.95 16.86
N LEU A 83 -14.33 -9.96 17.69
CA LEU A 83 -14.01 -11.32 17.27
C LEU A 83 -15.08 -12.26 17.81
N VAL A 84 -15.86 -12.88 16.91
CA VAL A 84 -16.93 -13.81 17.28
C VAL A 84 -16.56 -15.22 16.82
N PRO A 85 -16.72 -16.28 17.63
CA PRO A 85 -16.42 -17.66 17.23
C PRO A 85 -17.08 -18.02 15.90
N GLY A 86 -16.28 -18.55 14.97
CA GLY A 86 -16.76 -18.92 13.65
C GLY A 86 -15.72 -18.73 12.56
N ARG A 87 -16.13 -18.98 11.33
CA ARG A 87 -15.30 -18.81 10.13
C ARG A 87 -16.17 -18.41 8.95
N MET A 88 -15.76 -17.37 8.25
CA MET A 88 -16.30 -17.01 6.95
C MET A 88 -15.81 -18.01 5.91
N THR A 89 -16.74 -18.56 5.14
CA THR A 89 -16.44 -19.29 3.91
C THR A 89 -16.62 -18.33 2.76
N TYR A 90 -15.65 -18.25 1.84
CA TYR A 90 -15.80 -17.53 0.58
C TYR A 90 -16.30 -18.50 -0.48
N GLU A 91 -17.53 -18.30 -0.95
CA GLU A 91 -18.15 -19.14 -1.98
C GLU A 91 -17.49 -18.87 -3.34
N GLN A 92 -17.47 -19.88 -4.21
CA GLN A 92 -17.05 -19.66 -5.59
C GLN A 92 -18.07 -18.77 -6.29
N SER A 93 -17.60 -17.76 -7.02
CA SER A 93 -18.48 -16.89 -7.82
C SER A 93 -18.78 -17.55 -9.17
N PRO A 94 -20.04 -17.92 -9.45
CA PRO A 94 -20.41 -18.50 -10.74
C PRO A 94 -20.47 -17.47 -11.87
N SER A 95 -20.69 -16.17 -11.58
CA SER A 95 -20.82 -15.15 -12.61
C SER A 95 -19.48 -14.76 -13.23
N GLU A 96 -19.53 -14.42 -14.52
CA GLU A 96 -18.40 -13.91 -15.29
C GLU A 96 -18.50 -12.38 -15.38
N PHE A 97 -18.12 -11.70 -14.30
CA PHE A 97 -17.96 -10.24 -14.32
C PHE A 97 -16.83 -9.83 -15.27
N SER A 98 -16.90 -8.62 -15.81
CA SER A 98 -15.78 -8.09 -16.58
C SER A 98 -14.54 -8.00 -15.70
N SER A 99 -13.38 -8.32 -16.27
CA SER A 99 -12.10 -8.22 -15.57
C SER A 99 -11.75 -6.79 -15.16
N GLN A 100 -12.33 -5.79 -15.84
CA GLN A 100 -12.10 -4.38 -15.54
C GLN A 100 -13.29 -3.49 -15.91
N TYR A 101 -13.59 -2.55 -15.01
CA TYR A 101 -14.50 -1.44 -15.26
C TYR A 101 -13.73 -0.11 -15.17
N ALA A 102 -13.93 0.76 -16.16
CA ALA A 102 -13.54 2.16 -16.06
C ALA A 102 -14.60 2.90 -15.24
N ILE A 103 -14.23 3.37 -14.05
CA ILE A 103 -15.15 3.99 -13.10
C ILE A 103 -14.79 5.45 -12.82
N THR A 104 -15.82 6.27 -12.62
CA THR A 104 -15.71 7.60 -12.05
C THR A 104 -16.11 7.53 -10.57
N ARG A 105 -15.22 7.97 -9.68
CA ARG A 105 -15.49 8.10 -8.25
C ARG A 105 -15.99 9.50 -7.94
N TYR A 106 -17.08 9.59 -7.19
CA TYR A 106 -17.71 10.83 -6.79
C TYR A 106 -17.41 11.13 -5.31
N ILE A 107 -16.43 12.01 -5.06
CA ILE A 107 -15.94 12.35 -3.73
C ILE A 107 -16.30 13.81 -3.45
N GLY A 108 -17.44 14.03 -2.78
CA GLY A 108 -18.02 15.36 -2.68
C GLY A 108 -18.35 15.89 -4.08
N ASP A 109 -17.87 17.09 -4.41
CA ASP A 109 -18.05 17.69 -5.75
C ASP A 109 -16.97 17.29 -6.76
N GLN A 110 -16.07 16.36 -6.40
CA GLN A 110 -14.96 15.93 -7.27
C GLN A 110 -15.27 14.61 -7.97
N GLU A 111 -15.07 14.60 -9.28
CA GLU A 111 -15.04 13.40 -10.10
C GLU A 111 -13.60 12.95 -10.32
N LYS A 112 -13.30 11.68 -10.01
CA LYS A 112 -11.94 11.14 -10.17
C LYS A 112 -11.95 9.78 -10.86
N PRO A 113 -11.19 9.61 -11.95
CA PRO A 113 -11.09 8.31 -12.60
C PRO A 113 -10.44 7.28 -11.69
N ALA A 114 -10.83 6.03 -11.89
CA ALA A 114 -10.23 4.82 -11.32
C ALA A 114 -10.57 3.62 -12.20
N LEU A 115 -9.90 2.51 -11.95
CA LEU A 115 -10.22 1.21 -12.55
C LEU A 115 -10.62 0.26 -11.43
N LEU A 116 -11.80 -0.34 -11.53
CA LEU A 116 -12.17 -1.46 -10.67
C LEU A 116 -11.79 -2.75 -11.41
N GLN A 117 -10.81 -3.47 -10.89
CA GLN A 117 -10.29 -4.70 -11.47
C GLN A 117 -10.78 -5.89 -10.66
N LEU A 118 -11.30 -6.90 -11.34
CA LEU A 118 -11.85 -8.12 -10.77
C LEU A 118 -11.15 -9.35 -11.33
N SER A 119 -11.00 -10.37 -10.49
CA SER A 119 -10.47 -11.67 -10.88
C SER A 119 -11.04 -12.76 -9.98
N LYS A 120 -10.63 -14.01 -10.20
CA LYS A 120 -10.97 -15.14 -9.35
C LYS A 120 -9.70 -15.84 -8.86
N LYS A 121 -9.62 -16.11 -7.56
CA LYS A 121 -8.59 -16.97 -6.97
C LYS A 121 -9.24 -18.23 -6.43
N GLU A 122 -8.90 -19.38 -7.00
CA GLU A 122 -9.54 -20.67 -6.67
C GLU A 122 -11.08 -20.64 -6.78
N GLY A 123 -11.59 -19.84 -7.74
CA GLY A 123 -13.02 -19.61 -7.96
C GLY A 123 -13.65 -18.52 -7.09
N VAL A 124 -12.96 -18.02 -6.06
CA VAL A 124 -13.43 -16.94 -5.19
C VAL A 124 -13.20 -15.58 -5.84
N LEU A 125 -14.22 -14.71 -5.80
CA LEU A 125 -14.13 -13.35 -6.34
C LEU A 125 -13.14 -12.50 -5.53
N VAL A 126 -12.22 -11.86 -6.24
CA VAL A 126 -11.25 -10.91 -5.70
C VAL A 126 -11.22 -9.64 -6.55
N GLY A 127 -10.78 -8.53 -5.97
CA GLY A 127 -10.64 -7.29 -6.73
C GLY A 127 -9.83 -6.21 -6.04
N THR A 128 -9.58 -5.15 -6.78
CA THR A 128 -8.90 -3.92 -6.33
C THR A 128 -9.43 -2.71 -7.10
N ILE A 129 -9.35 -1.52 -6.49
CA ILE A 129 -9.60 -0.24 -7.14
C ILE A 129 -8.25 0.44 -7.36
N ALA A 130 -7.82 0.53 -8.62
CA ALA A 130 -6.62 1.24 -9.04
C ALA A 130 -6.94 2.72 -9.33
N THR A 131 -6.04 3.60 -8.90
CA THR A 131 -6.05 5.05 -9.11
C THR A 131 -4.69 5.48 -9.63
N SER A 132 -4.53 6.65 -10.24
CA SER A 132 -3.22 7.04 -10.81
C SER A 132 -2.05 7.05 -9.81
N THR A 133 -2.33 6.97 -8.51
CA THR A 133 -1.33 6.99 -7.43
C THR A 133 -1.06 5.62 -6.79
N GLY A 134 -1.88 4.62 -7.09
CA GLY A 134 -1.82 3.29 -6.47
C GLY A 134 -3.20 2.65 -6.34
N ASP A 135 -3.30 1.53 -5.65
CA ASP A 135 -4.51 0.71 -5.58
C ASP A 135 -4.94 0.35 -4.14
N SER A 136 -6.17 -0.18 -4.00
CA SER A 136 -6.78 -0.53 -2.70
C SER A 136 -6.26 -1.83 -2.09
N ARG A 137 -5.26 -2.48 -2.71
CA ARG A 137 -4.78 -3.82 -2.41
C ARG A 137 -5.88 -4.89 -2.51
N PHE A 138 -5.57 -6.07 -2.00
CA PHE A 138 -6.43 -7.23 -2.03
C PHE A 138 -7.76 -6.98 -1.32
N MET A 139 -8.85 -7.12 -2.06
CA MET A 139 -10.17 -7.33 -1.51
C MET A 139 -10.71 -8.68 -1.99
N THR A 140 -11.44 -9.36 -1.12
CA THR A 140 -12.10 -10.64 -1.39
C THR A 140 -13.56 -10.51 -1.02
N GLY A 141 -14.44 -11.19 -1.74
CA GLY A 141 -15.83 -11.19 -1.33
C GLY A 141 -16.71 -12.13 -2.15
N TYR A 142 -17.94 -11.69 -2.34
CA TYR A 142 -19.05 -12.55 -2.70
C TYR A 142 -19.86 -11.92 -3.81
N GLU A 143 -20.38 -12.79 -4.66
CA GLU A 143 -21.48 -12.45 -5.53
C GLU A 143 -22.76 -12.28 -4.70
N VAL A 144 -23.52 -11.23 -5.00
CA VAL A 144 -24.84 -10.96 -4.44
C VAL A 144 -25.84 -10.80 -5.57
N GLU A 145 -27.13 -10.71 -5.26
CA GLU A 145 -28.15 -10.48 -6.30
C GLU A 145 -27.84 -9.20 -7.08
N GLY A 146 -27.62 -9.32 -8.38
CA GLY A 146 -27.34 -8.21 -9.29
C GLY A 146 -25.92 -7.64 -9.21
N GLY A 147 -24.99 -8.21 -8.45
CA GLY A 147 -23.63 -7.67 -8.36
C GLY A 147 -22.72 -8.37 -7.35
N PHE A 148 -21.92 -7.61 -6.60
CA PHE A 148 -20.96 -8.17 -5.64
C PHE A 148 -20.66 -7.24 -4.47
N GLU A 149 -20.19 -7.84 -3.38
CA GLU A 149 -19.51 -7.12 -2.29
C GLU A 149 -18.06 -7.58 -2.17
N LEU A 150 -17.13 -6.65 -1.93
CA LEU A 150 -15.72 -6.95 -1.65
C LEU A 150 -15.31 -6.30 -0.32
N MET A 151 -14.45 -6.98 0.43
CA MET A 151 -13.90 -6.50 1.69
C MET A 151 -12.39 -6.73 1.74
N GLY A 152 -11.66 -5.80 2.36
CA GLY A 152 -10.21 -5.92 2.53
C GLY A 152 -9.72 -5.26 3.82
N PHE A 153 -8.81 -5.94 4.52
CA PHE A 153 -8.12 -5.41 5.70
C PHE A 153 -6.68 -5.92 5.76
N ASP A 154 -5.70 -5.02 5.70
CA ASP A 154 -4.26 -5.33 5.68
C ASP A 154 -3.49 -4.78 6.90
N GLY A 155 -4.22 -4.40 7.95
CA GLY A 155 -3.65 -3.67 9.10
C GLY A 155 -3.64 -2.15 8.93
N ARG A 156 -3.93 -1.61 7.73
CA ARG A 156 -3.97 -0.18 7.45
C ARG A 156 -5.17 0.24 6.63
N PHE A 157 -5.30 -0.28 5.42
CA PHE A 157 -6.48 -0.15 4.59
C PHE A 157 -7.60 -1.01 5.15
N ILE A 158 -8.80 -0.41 5.19
CA ILE A 158 -10.04 -1.04 5.61
C ILE A 158 -11.04 -0.66 4.54
N TYR A 159 -11.35 -1.58 3.63
CA TYR A 159 -12.24 -1.32 2.51
C TYR A 159 -13.45 -2.23 2.55
N LYS A 160 -14.62 -1.65 2.28
CA LYS A 160 -15.80 -2.35 1.79
C LYS A 160 -16.23 -1.74 0.46
N VAL A 161 -16.53 -2.57 -0.53
CA VAL A 161 -17.11 -2.18 -1.81
C VAL A 161 -18.42 -2.94 -1.98
N SER A 162 -19.46 -2.25 -2.42
CA SER A 162 -20.72 -2.86 -2.88
C SER A 162 -20.98 -2.35 -4.29
N ALA A 163 -21.28 -3.25 -5.22
CA ALA A 163 -21.51 -2.90 -6.61
C ALA A 163 -22.71 -3.65 -7.18
N GLU A 164 -23.47 -2.98 -8.03
CA GLU A 164 -24.50 -3.54 -8.90
C GLU A 164 -24.01 -3.48 -10.34
N VAL A 165 -24.26 -4.54 -11.10
CA VAL A 165 -23.82 -4.70 -12.49
C VAL A 165 -25.02 -5.03 -13.36
N ALA A 166 -25.28 -4.18 -14.36
CA ALA A 166 -26.37 -4.37 -15.32
C ALA A 166 -25.96 -3.92 -16.71
N ASP A 167 -26.11 -4.80 -17.70
CA ASP A 167 -25.86 -4.51 -19.12
C ASP A 167 -24.47 -3.88 -19.40
N GLY A 168 -23.44 -4.34 -18.69
CA GLY A 168 -22.06 -3.83 -18.81
C GLY A 168 -21.78 -2.51 -18.09
N ASN A 169 -22.80 -1.92 -17.45
CA ASN A 169 -22.64 -0.78 -16.54
C ASN A 169 -22.43 -1.29 -15.12
N ILE A 170 -21.76 -0.46 -14.32
CA ILE A 170 -21.55 -0.70 -12.90
C ILE A 170 -21.85 0.56 -12.11
N GLU A 171 -22.50 0.41 -10.96
CA GLU A 171 -22.67 1.46 -9.97
C GLU A 171 -22.40 0.89 -8.58
N GLY A 172 -21.92 1.72 -7.65
CA GLY A 172 -21.63 1.20 -6.33
C GLY A 172 -21.15 2.22 -5.32
N HIS A 173 -20.77 1.67 -4.17
CA HIS A 173 -20.39 2.37 -2.96
C HIS A 173 -19.06 1.83 -2.46
N VAL A 174 -18.21 2.72 -1.94
CA VAL A 174 -16.97 2.37 -1.27
C VAL A 174 -16.92 3.02 0.10
N TRP A 175 -16.63 2.23 1.13
CA TRP A 175 -16.31 2.68 2.47
C TRP A 175 -14.84 2.39 2.76
N ALA A 176 -14.10 3.43 3.14
CA ALA A 176 -12.65 3.40 3.33
C ALA A 176 -12.27 3.94 4.72
N GLY A 177 -11.79 3.07 5.59
CA GLY A 177 -11.39 3.44 6.94
C GLY A 177 -12.54 3.98 7.78
N MET A 178 -12.27 4.99 8.61
CA MET A 178 -13.22 5.55 9.57
C MET A 178 -14.22 6.54 8.95
N THR A 179 -13.80 7.33 7.97
CA THR A 179 -14.64 8.43 7.43
C THR A 179 -14.72 8.44 5.91
N GLY A 180 -13.93 7.61 5.22
CA GLY A 180 -13.91 7.60 3.76
C GLY A 180 -15.19 6.96 3.23
N TYR A 181 -15.88 7.69 2.36
CA TYR A 181 -17.03 7.20 1.61
C TYR A 181 -17.11 7.89 0.26
N TYR A 182 -17.44 7.13 -0.78
CA TYR A 182 -17.79 7.67 -2.09
C TYR A 182 -18.67 6.68 -2.86
N THR A 183 -19.43 7.21 -3.82
CA THR A 183 -20.09 6.40 -4.84
C THR A 183 -19.25 6.36 -6.10
N PHE A 184 -19.51 5.38 -6.96
CA PHE A 184 -18.92 5.33 -8.29
C PHE A 184 -19.94 4.82 -9.31
N SER A 185 -19.70 5.16 -10.57
CA SER A 185 -20.36 4.53 -11.70
C SER A 185 -19.38 4.38 -12.87
N GLY A 186 -19.69 3.48 -13.80
CA GLY A 186 -18.78 3.21 -14.91
C GLY A 186 -19.27 2.12 -15.85
N THR A 187 -18.39 1.70 -16.73
CA THR A 187 -18.66 0.67 -17.75
C THR A 187 -17.51 -0.31 -17.84
N ALA A 188 -17.82 -1.54 -18.25
CA ALA A 188 -16.81 -2.54 -18.59
C ALA A 188 -15.89 -2.00 -19.69
N ASP A 189 -14.59 -1.96 -19.42
CA ASP A 189 -13.57 -1.51 -20.37
C ASP A 189 -12.22 -2.12 -19.99
N GLU A 190 -11.84 -3.19 -20.67
CA GLU A 190 -10.56 -3.89 -20.44
C GLU A 190 -9.35 -3.09 -20.93
N GLY A 191 -9.56 -2.14 -21.84
CA GLY A 191 -8.53 -1.29 -22.44
C GLY A 191 -8.35 0.06 -21.75
N ALA A 192 -9.22 0.41 -20.79
CA ALA A 192 -9.08 1.64 -20.03
C ALA A 192 -7.75 1.69 -19.27
N VAL A 193 -7.10 2.85 -19.34
CA VAL A 193 -5.83 3.17 -18.68
C VAL A 193 -5.95 4.44 -17.87
N LEU A 194 -5.13 4.55 -16.83
CA LEU A 194 -4.99 5.74 -16.01
C LEU A 194 -3.86 6.64 -16.57
N GLU A 195 -3.65 7.79 -15.94
CA GLU A 195 -2.54 8.69 -16.25
C GLU A 195 -1.20 7.94 -16.25
N ASN A 196 -0.34 8.23 -17.22
CA ASN A 196 0.98 7.59 -17.34
C ASN A 196 1.84 7.96 -16.11
N PRO A 197 2.25 6.97 -15.27
CA PRO A 197 3.04 7.23 -14.06
C PRO A 197 4.39 7.90 -14.33
N GLU A 198 4.93 7.79 -15.55
CA GLU A 198 6.20 8.41 -15.94
C GLU A 198 6.07 9.89 -16.37
N GLU A 199 4.85 10.34 -16.68
CA GLU A 199 4.58 11.73 -17.07
C GLU A 199 4.01 12.56 -15.92
N MET A 200 3.65 11.90 -14.81
CA MET A 200 3.01 12.55 -13.67
C MET A 200 3.93 13.55 -12.96
N SER A 201 5.24 13.29 -12.97
CA SER A 201 6.24 14.13 -12.31
C SER A 201 7.47 14.28 -13.19
N LYS A 202 8.19 15.38 -13.01
CA LYS A 202 9.45 15.64 -13.70
C LYS A 202 10.40 16.42 -12.82
N LEU A 203 11.67 16.40 -13.18
CA LEU A 203 12.69 17.26 -12.58
C LEU A 203 12.38 18.72 -12.89
N ARG A 204 12.77 19.60 -11.97
CA ARG A 204 12.78 21.04 -12.21
C ARG A 204 13.73 21.39 -13.35
N GLU A 205 13.40 22.45 -14.10
CA GLU A 205 14.22 22.92 -15.23
C GLU A 205 15.64 23.33 -14.82
N ASP A 206 15.84 23.78 -13.57
CA ASP A 206 17.13 24.20 -13.03
C ASP A 206 17.92 23.08 -12.34
N TYR A 207 17.47 21.83 -12.46
CA TYR A 207 18.17 20.66 -11.93
C TYR A 207 19.55 20.48 -12.56
N THR A 208 20.53 20.12 -11.72
CA THR A 208 21.90 19.78 -12.16
C THR A 208 22.30 18.38 -11.70
N HIS A 209 22.15 18.09 -10.40
CA HIS A 209 22.41 16.79 -9.79
C HIS A 209 21.54 16.60 -8.53
N ILE A 210 21.36 15.35 -8.07
CA ILE A 210 20.66 15.05 -6.81
C ILE A 210 21.70 14.95 -5.71
N GLU A 211 21.54 15.74 -4.67
CA GLU A 211 22.41 15.71 -3.49
C GLU A 211 21.58 15.93 -2.23
N TRP A 212 21.82 15.12 -1.21
CA TRP A 212 21.14 15.28 0.08
C TRP A 212 22.01 14.78 1.25
N HIS A 213 21.65 15.27 2.44
CA HIS A 213 22.21 14.86 3.72
C HIS A 213 21.04 14.62 4.68
N LEU A 214 20.71 13.35 4.91
CA LEU A 214 19.51 12.97 5.63
C LEU A 214 19.85 12.12 6.86
N PRO A 215 19.09 12.23 7.96
CA PRO A 215 19.22 11.33 9.09
C PRO A 215 18.96 9.88 8.66
N GLY A 216 19.92 8.98 8.90
CA GLY A 216 19.74 7.55 8.81
C GLY A 216 19.02 7.00 10.05
N LEU A 217 18.65 5.72 10.00
CA LEU A 217 17.90 5.08 11.08
C LEU A 217 18.70 4.87 12.36
N ASN A 218 20.03 4.84 12.28
CA ASN A 218 20.91 4.62 13.43
C ASN A 218 21.42 5.93 14.06
N GLY A 219 20.91 7.08 13.61
CA GLY A 219 21.31 8.40 14.09
C GLY A 219 22.46 9.05 13.32
N ASP A 220 23.15 8.31 12.46
CA ASP A 220 24.17 8.86 11.55
C ASP A 220 23.52 9.61 10.38
N THR A 221 24.16 10.67 9.90
CA THR A 221 23.75 11.33 8.65
C THR A 221 24.25 10.55 7.45
N VAL A 222 23.35 10.16 6.57
CA VAL A 222 23.67 9.56 5.27
C VAL A 222 23.77 10.68 4.23
N HIS A 223 24.84 10.66 3.45
CA HIS A 223 25.06 11.56 2.33
C HIS A 223 24.91 10.82 1.01
N PHE A 224 24.30 11.47 0.04
CA PHE A 224 24.20 11.00 -1.33
C PHE A 224 24.51 12.15 -2.28
N ASP A 225 25.25 11.85 -3.34
CA ASP A 225 25.53 12.76 -4.44
C ASP A 225 25.55 11.97 -5.75
N SER A 226 24.59 12.25 -6.64
CA SER A 226 24.44 11.54 -7.91
C SER A 226 25.68 11.64 -8.80
N ARG A 227 26.53 12.66 -8.64
CA ARG A 227 27.77 12.83 -9.41
C ARG A 227 28.85 11.79 -9.06
N THR A 228 28.70 11.11 -7.92
CA THR A 228 29.72 10.23 -7.35
C THR A 228 29.37 8.75 -7.44
N ILE A 229 28.14 8.41 -7.84
CA ILE A 229 27.70 7.02 -7.96
C ILE A 229 28.43 6.36 -9.14
N THR A 230 28.62 5.04 -9.04
CA THR A 230 29.28 4.23 -10.08
C THR A 230 28.42 3.08 -10.56
N LYS A 231 27.18 2.98 -10.09
CA LYS A 231 26.24 1.92 -10.43
C LYS A 231 24.81 2.46 -10.49
N PRO A 232 23.91 1.81 -11.24
CA PRO A 232 22.52 2.23 -11.30
C PRO A 232 21.92 2.31 -9.90
N THR A 233 21.15 3.37 -9.65
CA THR A 233 20.62 3.66 -8.31
C THR A 233 19.14 3.98 -8.38
N ILE A 234 18.35 3.41 -7.47
CA ILE A 234 16.94 3.78 -7.29
C ILE A 234 16.79 4.60 -6.01
N LEU A 235 16.16 5.77 -6.11
CA LEU A 235 15.69 6.53 -4.95
C LEU A 235 14.18 6.33 -4.82
N ALA A 236 13.75 5.65 -3.75
CA ALA A 236 12.36 5.32 -3.49
C ALA A 236 11.75 6.28 -2.47
N ILE A 237 10.94 7.22 -2.95
CA ILE A 237 10.14 8.12 -2.13
C ILE A 237 9.01 7.30 -1.49
N GLN A 238 9.03 7.16 -0.18
CA GLN A 238 8.14 6.23 0.55
C GLN A 238 7.67 6.80 1.88
N GLY A 239 6.81 6.04 2.58
CA GLY A 239 6.46 6.31 3.97
C GLY A 239 5.91 5.06 4.66
N SER A 240 6.17 4.89 5.95
CA SER A 240 5.78 3.71 6.75
C SER A 240 4.27 3.57 6.96
N TRP A 241 3.51 4.55 6.50
CA TRP A 241 2.07 4.66 6.59
C TRP A 241 1.33 4.25 5.30
N CYS A 242 2.08 3.91 4.24
CA CYS A 242 1.62 3.75 2.86
C CYS A 242 1.67 2.27 2.42
N PRO A 243 0.52 1.59 2.25
CA PRO A 243 0.50 0.18 1.84
C PRO A 243 1.06 -0.11 0.44
N ASN A 244 0.93 0.80 -0.52
CA ASN A 244 1.55 0.61 -1.85
C ASN A 244 3.08 0.75 -1.78
N CYS A 245 3.61 1.58 -0.87
CA CYS A 245 5.04 1.71 -0.60
C CYS A 245 5.61 0.43 0.03
N MET A 246 4.79 -0.28 0.82
CA MET A 246 5.15 -1.59 1.35
C MET A 246 5.35 -2.62 0.23
N ASP A 247 4.45 -2.67 -0.76
CA ASP A 247 4.60 -3.59 -1.90
C ASP A 247 5.76 -3.20 -2.81
N GLU A 248 5.91 -1.90 -3.13
CA GLU A 248 7.06 -1.43 -3.90
C GLU A 248 8.37 -1.78 -3.18
N GLY A 249 8.44 -1.55 -1.87
CA GLY A 249 9.60 -1.89 -1.05
C GLY A 249 9.98 -3.38 -1.11
N ARG A 250 9.01 -4.30 -1.18
CA ARG A 250 9.26 -5.73 -1.36
C ARG A 250 9.88 -6.04 -2.74
N VAL A 251 9.38 -5.40 -3.79
CA VAL A 251 9.92 -5.55 -5.15
C VAL A 251 11.33 -4.95 -5.26
N LEU A 252 11.55 -3.77 -4.69
CA LEU A 252 12.86 -3.13 -4.68
C LEU A 252 13.89 -3.92 -3.87
N ASP A 253 13.49 -4.52 -2.75
CA ASP A 253 14.35 -5.40 -1.97
C ASP A 253 14.69 -6.69 -2.73
N GLN A 254 13.73 -7.25 -3.47
CA GLN A 254 13.98 -8.36 -4.38
C GLN A 254 15.08 -8.00 -5.39
N TYR A 255 14.97 -6.87 -6.10
CA TYR A 255 16.02 -6.44 -7.04
C TYR A 255 17.35 -6.21 -6.33
N TYR A 256 17.34 -5.50 -5.20
CA TYR A 256 18.55 -5.19 -4.46
C TYR A 256 19.35 -6.45 -4.09
N ARG A 257 18.64 -7.53 -3.73
CA ARG A 257 19.24 -8.84 -3.44
C ARG A 257 19.66 -9.60 -4.69
N GLU A 258 18.81 -9.66 -5.72
CA GLU A 258 19.08 -10.40 -6.97
C GLU A 258 20.29 -9.85 -7.73
N PHE A 259 20.50 -8.54 -7.70
CA PHE A 259 21.61 -7.88 -8.39
C PHE A 259 22.93 -7.91 -7.60
N GLU A 260 22.97 -8.49 -6.39
CA GLU A 260 24.19 -8.75 -5.59
C GLU A 260 25.16 -7.55 -5.49
N GLY A 261 24.61 -6.34 -5.33
CA GLY A 261 25.39 -5.10 -5.19
C GLY A 261 25.74 -4.39 -6.51
N ALA A 262 25.28 -4.90 -7.66
CA ALA A 262 25.39 -4.24 -8.96
C ALA A 262 24.46 -3.03 -9.11
N ILE A 263 23.50 -2.86 -8.22
CA ILE A 263 22.66 -1.65 -8.09
C ILE A 263 22.70 -1.11 -6.66
N ASP A 264 22.26 0.14 -6.47
CA ASP A 264 21.90 0.69 -5.16
C ASP A 264 20.40 1.00 -5.09
N VAL A 265 19.85 0.95 -3.88
CA VAL A 265 18.50 1.44 -3.58
C VAL A 265 18.58 2.26 -2.30
N TYR A 266 17.93 3.42 -2.27
CA TYR A 266 17.76 4.24 -1.08
C TYR A 266 16.29 4.54 -0.82
N GLY A 267 15.81 4.18 0.35
CA GLY A 267 14.48 4.54 0.81
C GLY A 267 14.45 5.94 1.43
N LEU A 268 13.82 6.90 0.77
CA LEU A 268 13.63 8.26 1.28
C LEU A 268 12.27 8.35 1.96
N SER A 269 12.25 8.31 3.30
CA SER A 269 11.02 8.21 4.08
C SER A 269 10.43 9.58 4.42
N TYR A 270 9.21 9.83 3.94
CA TYR A 270 8.44 11.04 4.19
C TYR A 270 7.35 10.76 5.21
N GLU A 271 7.67 11.05 6.47
CA GLU A 271 6.85 10.71 7.62
C GLU A 271 5.99 11.87 8.12
N TYR A 272 4.87 11.54 8.76
CA TYR A 272 3.95 12.50 9.38
C TYR A 272 3.94 12.42 10.91
N SER A 273 4.92 11.72 11.50
CA SER A 273 4.99 11.37 12.92
C SER A 273 5.22 12.55 13.89
N GLY A 274 5.51 13.74 13.36
CA GLY A 274 5.66 15.01 14.07
C GLY A 274 7.06 15.29 14.63
N THR A 275 7.86 14.25 14.88
CA THR A 275 9.24 14.36 15.41
C THR A 275 10.14 13.35 14.72
N LEU A 276 11.43 13.69 14.56
CA LEU A 276 12.42 12.79 13.98
C LEU A 276 12.46 11.43 14.68
N GLU A 277 12.48 11.39 16.03
CA GLU A 277 12.52 10.14 16.81
C GLU A 277 11.36 9.20 16.45
N LYS A 278 10.12 9.72 16.44
CA LYS A 278 8.94 8.92 16.06
C LYS A 278 8.96 8.47 14.60
N ALA A 279 9.45 9.32 13.69
CA ALA A 279 9.60 8.95 12.28
C ALA A 279 10.63 7.83 12.12
N THR A 280 11.80 7.97 12.73
CA THR A 280 12.84 6.93 12.76
C THR A 280 12.31 5.61 13.32
N ALA A 281 11.59 5.63 14.45
CA ALA A 281 11.02 4.42 15.04
C ALA A 281 10.00 3.73 14.13
N ALA A 282 9.16 4.51 13.42
CA ALA A 282 8.17 3.98 12.49
C ALA A 282 8.83 3.34 11.25
N VAL A 283 9.88 3.96 10.71
CA VAL A 283 10.62 3.43 9.55
C VAL A 283 11.46 2.22 9.95
N GLN A 284 12.12 2.22 11.12
CA GLN A 284 12.80 1.03 11.66
C GLN A 284 11.83 -0.16 11.85
N LYS A 285 10.59 0.13 12.27
CA LYS A 285 9.55 -0.89 12.36
C LYS A 285 9.21 -1.45 10.97
N MET A 286 8.98 -0.59 9.98
CA MET A 286 8.74 -1.02 8.60
C MET A 286 9.90 -1.85 8.04
N GLU A 287 11.15 -1.38 8.17
CA GLU A 287 12.36 -2.07 7.71
C GLU A 287 12.46 -3.48 8.32
N ARG A 288 12.28 -3.60 9.64
CA ARG A 288 12.31 -4.89 10.35
C ARG A 288 11.17 -5.80 9.95
N ASP A 289 9.94 -5.28 9.90
CA ASP A 289 8.74 -6.10 9.64
C ASP A 289 8.70 -6.59 8.18
N LEU A 290 9.27 -5.82 7.25
CA LEU A 290 9.47 -6.24 5.85
C LEU A 290 10.74 -7.07 5.64
N GLY A 291 11.70 -6.97 6.55
CA GLY A 291 13.02 -7.55 6.41
C GLY A 291 13.78 -6.93 5.23
N THR A 292 13.62 -5.64 4.96
CA THR A 292 14.28 -4.95 3.85
C THR A 292 15.78 -4.80 4.10
N SER A 293 16.59 -4.96 3.05
CA SER A 293 18.05 -4.94 3.12
C SER A 293 18.70 -3.64 2.63
N PHE A 294 17.97 -2.80 1.90
CA PHE A 294 18.51 -1.54 1.39
C PHE A 294 18.41 -0.40 2.43
N PRO A 295 19.34 0.58 2.42
CA PRO A 295 19.33 1.67 3.39
C PRO A 295 18.11 2.58 3.27
N MET A 296 17.54 2.94 4.41
CA MET A 296 16.47 3.94 4.52
C MET A 296 16.93 5.17 5.33
N VAL A 297 16.41 6.34 4.96
CA VAL A 297 16.69 7.64 5.59
C VAL A 297 15.40 8.42 5.81
N ILE A 298 15.42 9.38 6.73
CA ILE A 298 14.29 10.25 7.03
C ILE A 298 14.38 11.54 6.22
N ALA A 299 13.58 11.64 5.16
CA ALA A 299 13.49 12.84 4.31
C ALA A 299 12.67 13.93 5.00
N THR A 300 11.51 13.57 5.55
CA THR A 300 10.69 14.45 6.38
C THR A 300 10.08 13.65 7.54
N TYR A 301 9.72 14.34 8.62
CA TYR A 301 9.08 13.74 9.80
C TYR A 301 7.83 14.50 10.26
N GLY A 302 7.48 15.62 9.61
CA GLY A 302 6.30 16.39 9.96
C GLY A 302 5.64 17.05 8.74
N PRO A 303 4.31 17.25 8.77
CA PRO A 303 3.54 17.75 7.63
C PRO A 303 3.84 19.20 7.25
N LYS A 304 4.57 19.95 8.10
CA LYS A 304 4.96 21.34 7.84
C LYS A 304 6.31 21.46 7.12
N GLN A 305 7.08 20.38 7.01
CA GLN A 305 8.31 20.39 6.25
C GLN A 305 7.99 20.41 4.76
N ASP A 306 8.76 21.19 4.00
CA ASP A 306 8.62 21.20 2.56
C ASP A 306 9.11 19.87 1.98
N ARG A 307 8.17 19.08 1.45
CA ARG A 307 8.47 17.79 0.84
C ARG A 307 9.33 17.91 -0.43
N ASN A 308 9.25 19.05 -1.12
CA ASN A 308 10.01 19.29 -2.34
C ASN A 308 11.43 19.82 -2.06
N ALA A 309 11.81 20.02 -0.79
CA ALA A 309 13.14 20.52 -0.43
C ALA A 309 14.25 19.46 -0.53
N VAL A 310 13.89 18.17 -0.55
CA VAL A 310 14.85 17.04 -0.53
C VAL A 310 15.25 16.61 -1.93
N LEU A 311 14.31 16.64 -2.88
CA LEU A 311 14.51 16.19 -4.24
C LEU A 311 14.12 17.30 -5.23
N PRO A 312 14.86 17.46 -6.34
CA PRO A 312 14.63 18.51 -7.33
C PRO A 312 13.48 18.18 -8.30
N LEU A 313 12.39 17.62 -7.78
CA LEU A 313 11.15 17.40 -8.52
C LEU A 313 10.33 18.69 -8.55
N GLU A 314 9.57 18.93 -9.62
CA GLU A 314 8.60 20.03 -9.62
C GLU A 314 7.55 19.85 -8.52
N GLN A 315 7.10 18.62 -8.32
CA GLN A 315 6.18 18.24 -7.25
C GLN A 315 6.21 16.75 -6.97
N ILE A 316 6.15 16.37 -5.69
CA ILE A 316 5.85 14.99 -5.28
C ILE A 316 4.33 14.81 -5.25
N ARG A 317 3.79 14.11 -6.27
CA ARG A 317 2.35 13.86 -6.43
C ARG A 317 1.83 12.64 -5.67
N SER A 318 2.66 11.62 -5.49
CA SER A 318 2.25 10.35 -4.88
C SER A 318 3.35 9.75 -4.01
N TYR A 319 2.91 8.87 -3.11
CA TYR A 319 3.77 7.89 -2.46
C TYR A 319 3.23 6.50 -2.83
N PRO A 320 4.06 5.58 -3.33
CA PRO A 320 5.48 5.79 -3.60
C PRO A 320 5.75 6.64 -4.86
N THR A 321 7.00 7.04 -5.06
CA THR A 321 7.54 7.49 -6.35
C THR A 321 9.01 7.04 -6.43
N SER A 322 9.39 6.33 -7.49
CA SER A 322 10.76 5.86 -7.71
C SER A 322 11.48 6.72 -8.74
N ILE A 323 12.74 7.07 -8.46
CA ILE A 323 13.64 7.78 -9.37
C ILE A 323 14.79 6.83 -9.68
N MET A 324 14.94 6.46 -10.94
CA MET A 324 16.03 5.60 -11.42
C MET A 324 17.14 6.46 -12.02
N LEU A 325 18.37 6.22 -11.57
CA LEU A 325 19.59 6.85 -12.06
C LEU A 325 20.47 5.82 -12.76
N ASP A 326 21.13 6.23 -13.85
CA ASP A 326 22.22 5.45 -14.44
C ASP A 326 23.49 5.53 -13.58
N HIS A 327 24.52 4.76 -13.95
CA HIS A 327 25.80 4.74 -13.25
C HIS A 327 26.60 6.07 -13.33
N GLN A 328 26.14 7.06 -14.10
CA GLN A 328 26.76 8.37 -14.24
C GLN A 328 25.99 9.45 -13.45
N GLY A 329 24.91 9.08 -12.75
CA GLY A 329 24.11 10.03 -11.97
C GLY A 329 22.98 10.72 -12.74
N ASN A 330 22.72 10.31 -13.99
CA ASN A 330 21.63 10.87 -14.78
C ASN A 330 20.31 10.19 -14.40
N VAL A 331 19.26 10.98 -14.18
CA VAL A 331 17.91 10.43 -14.01
C VAL A 331 17.43 9.91 -15.36
N VAL A 332 17.15 8.62 -15.44
CA VAL A 332 16.66 7.95 -16.66
C VAL A 332 15.15 7.71 -16.62
N LYS A 333 14.58 7.60 -15.41
CA LYS A 333 13.14 7.35 -15.21
C LYS A 333 12.66 7.89 -13.87
N ILE A 334 11.45 8.43 -13.87
CA ILE A 334 10.69 8.76 -12.66
C ILE A 334 9.35 8.05 -12.80
N HIS A 335 8.96 7.23 -11.83
CA HIS A 335 7.70 6.50 -11.84
C HIS A 335 6.87 6.87 -10.62
N THR A 336 5.71 7.49 -10.82
CA THR A 336 4.84 8.01 -9.75
C THR A 336 3.72 7.02 -9.42
N GLY A 337 3.59 6.67 -8.14
CA GLY A 337 2.63 5.67 -7.68
C GLY A 337 3.15 4.24 -7.84
N PHE A 338 2.38 3.27 -7.37
CA PHE A 338 2.69 1.86 -7.55
C PHE A 338 1.41 1.03 -7.53
N TYR A 339 1.23 0.21 -8.57
CA TYR A 339 0.17 -0.76 -8.67
C TYR A 339 0.65 -2.10 -8.12
N GLY A 340 0.08 -2.51 -6.99
CA GLY A 340 0.50 -3.70 -6.25
C GLY A 340 -0.01 -5.02 -6.83
N PRO A 341 0.33 -6.16 -6.21
CA PRO A 341 0.10 -7.50 -6.76
C PRO A 341 -1.39 -7.87 -6.96
N SER A 342 -2.32 -7.04 -6.50
CA SER A 342 -3.74 -7.20 -6.79
C SER A 342 -4.17 -6.66 -8.15
N THR A 343 -3.31 -5.91 -8.86
CA THR A 343 -3.64 -5.34 -10.17
C THR A 343 -3.11 -6.19 -11.32
N LYS A 344 -3.65 -5.99 -12.52
CA LYS A 344 -3.16 -6.68 -13.73
C LYS A 344 -1.82 -6.14 -14.25
N GLU A 345 -1.44 -4.92 -13.87
CA GLU A 345 -0.23 -4.23 -14.31
C GLU A 345 1.04 -4.72 -13.60
N TYR A 346 0.91 -5.27 -12.39
CA TYR A 346 2.03 -5.56 -11.49
C TYR A 346 3.13 -6.43 -12.12
N GLU A 347 2.78 -7.59 -12.69
CA GLU A 347 3.76 -8.53 -13.24
C GLU A 347 4.56 -7.92 -14.41
N THR A 348 3.90 -7.14 -15.26
CA THR A 348 4.56 -6.43 -16.36
C THR A 348 5.51 -5.37 -15.82
N TYR A 349 5.07 -4.57 -14.85
CA TYR A 349 5.94 -3.57 -14.20
C TYR A 349 7.19 -4.21 -13.59
N VAL A 350 7.03 -5.33 -12.86
CA VAL A 350 8.15 -6.02 -12.21
C VAL A 350 9.14 -6.51 -13.26
N LYS A 351 8.64 -7.15 -14.32
CA LYS A 351 9.48 -7.66 -15.40
C LYS A 351 10.23 -6.54 -16.13
N GLU A 352 9.53 -5.50 -16.59
CA GLU A 352 10.12 -4.43 -17.38
C GLU A 352 11.13 -3.61 -16.58
N THR A 353 10.86 -3.38 -15.29
CA THR A 353 11.80 -2.70 -14.39
C THR A 353 13.08 -3.53 -14.20
N ARG A 354 12.97 -4.86 -14.07
CA ARG A 354 14.15 -5.74 -14.03
C ARG A 354 14.97 -5.64 -15.32
N GLU A 355 14.33 -5.74 -16.48
CA GLU A 355 15.02 -5.64 -17.78
C GLU A 355 15.73 -4.29 -17.96
N GLU A 356 15.11 -3.20 -17.49
CA GLU A 356 15.71 -1.86 -17.49
C GLU A 356 16.95 -1.80 -16.58
N LEU A 357 16.90 -2.37 -15.37
CA LEU A 357 18.04 -2.46 -14.47
C LEU A 357 19.17 -3.32 -15.04
N GLU A 358 18.86 -4.47 -15.65
CA GLU A 358 19.84 -5.32 -16.34
C GLU A 358 20.58 -4.54 -17.44
N ALA A 359 19.85 -3.77 -18.24
CA ALA A 359 20.44 -2.94 -19.28
C ALA A 359 21.34 -1.83 -18.70
N LEU A 360 20.93 -1.18 -17.61
CA LEU A 360 21.73 -0.14 -16.94
C LEU A 360 23.01 -0.72 -16.31
N VAL A 361 22.92 -1.91 -15.71
CA VAL A 361 24.07 -2.63 -15.14
C VAL A 361 25.04 -3.06 -16.23
N ALA A 362 24.53 -3.61 -17.35
CA ALA A 362 25.37 -3.95 -18.50
C ALA A 362 26.14 -2.72 -19.00
N LYS A 363 25.46 -1.58 -19.20
CA LYS A 363 26.08 -0.32 -19.61
C LYS A 363 27.16 0.18 -18.63
N ALA A 364 27.01 -0.09 -17.33
CA ALA A 364 28.00 0.28 -16.31
C ALA A 364 29.28 -0.56 -16.39
N ASN A 365 29.19 -1.80 -16.88
CA ASN A 365 30.31 -2.74 -16.96
C ASN A 365 31.14 -2.62 -18.26
N GLY A 366 30.68 -1.82 -19.23
CA GLY A 366 31.28 -1.69 -20.57
C GLY A 366 30.69 -2.68 -21.57
#